data_AF-A0A7Y3AXA1-F1
#
_entry.id   AF-A0A7Y3AXA1-F1
#
_cell.length_a   1.000
_cell.length_b   1.000
_cell.length_c   1.000
_cell.angle_alpha   90.00
_cell.angle_beta   90.00
_cell.angle_gamma   90.00
#
_symmetry.space_group_name_H-M   'P 1'
#
loop_
_entity.id
_entity.type
_entity.pdbx_description
1 polymer ?
#
loop_
_entity_poly.entity_id
_entity_poly.type
_entity_poly.pdbx_seq_one_letter_code
_entity_poly.pdbx_strand_id
1 'polypeptide(L)'
;MESKRNVPLIIGAFFAIYVIWGSTYLLNKIAVAELPPFMLAGVRFTVAGLLIFGIAAILGKSLRITKKQLGNTILVGFLFLSFGNGVVVWALKYVDSNFAALEISAQPLIVLLMMWILQGKKIQSSSIVGIFLGVLGMYLLINQKAVLEQENALLGIGMIFSAMLAWAYGSLFVGRADFPKNFFVNTGYQMFMGGLMLGLMS
;
A
#
# COMPACT_ATOMS: atom_id res chain seq x y z
N MET A 1 -7.55 31.35 -2.39
CA MET A 1 -7.23 31.04 -3.80
C MET A 1 -7.63 29.60 -4.06
N GLU A 2 -8.79 29.39 -4.69
CA GLU A 2 -9.13 28.06 -5.23
C GLU A 2 -8.12 27.72 -6.33
N SER A 3 -7.30 26.71 -6.09
CA SER A 3 -6.46 26.11 -7.12
C SER A 3 -7.38 25.65 -8.26
N LYS A 4 -7.31 26.30 -9.43
CA LYS A 4 -7.99 25.83 -10.65
C LYS A 4 -7.67 24.35 -10.83
N ARG A 5 -8.69 23.48 -10.80
CA ARG A 5 -8.49 22.03 -11.00
C ARG A 5 -7.93 21.81 -12.40
N ASN A 6 -6.66 21.45 -12.48
CA ASN A 6 -6.02 21.03 -13.73
C ASN A 6 -6.51 19.62 -14.09
N VAL A 7 -7.68 19.54 -14.72
CA VAL A 7 -8.32 18.27 -15.13
C VAL A 7 -7.35 17.33 -15.89
N PRO A 8 -6.49 17.81 -16.82
CA PRO A 8 -5.55 16.94 -17.50
C PRO A 8 -4.55 16.25 -16.57
N LEU A 9 -4.07 16.96 -15.54
CA LEU A 9 -3.15 16.38 -14.55
C LEU A 9 -3.84 15.34 -13.67
N ILE A 10 -5.12 15.55 -13.35
CA ILE A 10 -5.93 14.59 -12.59
C ILE A 10 -6.10 13.30 -13.42
N ILE A 11 -6.47 13.43 -14.69
CA ILE A 11 -6.61 12.28 -15.61
C ILE A 11 -5.28 11.54 -15.73
N GLY A 12 -4.18 12.27 -15.94
CA GLY A 12 -2.84 11.69 -16.02
C GLY A 12 -2.44 10.94 -14.75
N ALA A 13 -2.76 11.48 -13.57
CA ALA A 13 -2.50 10.81 -12.29
C ALA A 13 -3.31 9.52 -12.12
N PHE A 14 -4.60 9.52 -12.46
CA PHE A 14 -5.42 8.30 -12.40
C PHE A 14 -4.94 7.25 -13.41
N PHE A 15 -4.60 7.66 -14.63
CA PHE A 15 -4.03 6.76 -15.63
C PHE A 15 -2.72 6.12 -15.13
N ALA A 16 -1.82 6.92 -14.56
CA ALA A 16 -0.58 6.42 -13.97
C ALA A 16 -0.84 5.43 -12.84
N ILE A 17 -1.78 5.72 -11.94
CA ILE A 17 -2.16 4.80 -10.86
C ILE A 17 -2.69 3.48 -11.43
N TYR A 18 -3.62 3.52 -12.39
CA TYR A 18 -4.20 2.30 -12.94
C TYR A 18 -3.18 1.43 -13.68
N VAL A 19 -2.32 2.04 -14.49
CA VAL A 19 -1.33 1.28 -15.27
C VAL A 19 -0.17 0.82 -14.40
N ILE A 20 0.47 1.72 -13.66
CA ILE A 20 1.67 1.39 -12.88
C ILE A 20 1.30 0.52 -11.69
N TRP A 21 0.28 0.90 -10.93
CA TRP A 21 -0.10 0.18 -9.71
C TRP A 21 -0.86 -1.12 -10.04
N GLY A 22 -1.71 -1.12 -11.07
CA GLY A 22 -2.38 -2.34 -11.54
C GLY A 22 -1.39 -3.40 -12.05
N SER A 23 -0.41 -3.01 -12.86
CA SER A 23 0.62 -3.93 -13.37
C SER A 23 1.59 -4.42 -12.29
N THR A 24 1.72 -3.69 -11.17
CA THR A 24 2.64 -4.04 -10.08
C THR A 24 2.34 -5.43 -9.49
N TYR A 25 1.07 -5.82 -9.34
CA TYR A 25 0.73 -7.15 -8.82
C TYR A 25 1.17 -8.27 -9.76
N LEU A 26 0.96 -8.09 -11.06
CA LEU A 26 1.37 -9.04 -12.09
C LEU A 26 2.90 -9.17 -12.13
N LEU A 27 3.62 -8.04 -12.19
CA LEU A 27 5.08 -8.04 -12.23
C LEU A 27 5.70 -8.63 -10.96
N ASN A 28 5.15 -8.33 -9.78
CA ASN A 28 5.62 -8.95 -8.55
C ASN A 28 5.34 -10.46 -8.54
N LYS A 29 4.17 -10.92 -9.01
CA LYS A 29 3.83 -12.36 -9.11
C LYS A 29 4.83 -13.10 -9.99
N ILE A 30 5.24 -12.51 -11.11
CA ILE A 30 6.28 -13.06 -11.98
C ILE A 30 7.63 -13.06 -11.27
N ALA A 31 8.02 -11.95 -10.64
CA ALA A 31 9.34 -11.80 -10.03
C ALA A 31 9.54 -12.67 -8.78
N VAL A 32 8.51 -12.90 -7.96
CA VAL A 32 8.63 -13.74 -6.74
C VAL A 32 8.73 -15.23 -7.03
N ALA A 33 8.55 -15.64 -8.28
CA ALA A 33 8.89 -16.99 -8.72
C ALA A 33 10.42 -17.20 -8.74
N GLU A 34 11.18 -16.14 -9.01
CA GLU A 34 12.64 -16.20 -9.20
C GLU A 34 13.42 -15.57 -8.03
N LEU A 35 12.81 -14.61 -7.32
CA LEU A 35 13.48 -13.81 -6.29
C LEU A 35 12.79 -13.93 -4.92
N PRO A 36 13.54 -13.84 -3.80
CA PRO A 36 12.94 -13.70 -2.49
C PRO A 36 12.05 -12.44 -2.41
N PRO A 37 10.84 -12.55 -1.84
CA PRO A 37 9.83 -11.48 -1.93
C PRO A 37 10.26 -10.20 -1.23
N PHE A 38 10.88 -10.31 -0.05
CA PHE A 38 11.36 -9.17 0.71
C PHE A 38 12.60 -8.53 0.09
N MET A 39 13.48 -9.32 -0.53
CA MET A 39 14.61 -8.80 -1.31
C MET A 39 14.12 -7.96 -2.49
N LEU A 40 13.17 -8.49 -3.27
CA LEU A 40 12.56 -7.79 -4.40
C LEU A 40 11.96 -6.44 -3.97
N ALA A 41 11.11 -6.45 -2.94
CA ALA A 41 10.48 -5.23 -2.44
C ALA A 41 11.51 -4.28 -1.80
N GLY A 42 12.50 -4.81 -1.07
CA GLY A 42 13.53 -4.06 -0.37
C GLY A 42 14.45 -3.30 -1.31
N VAL A 43 14.94 -3.94 -2.36
CA VAL A 43 15.72 -3.26 -3.42
C VAL A 43 14.87 -2.18 -4.09
N ARG A 44 13.64 -2.50 -4.49
CA ARG A 44 12.75 -1.55 -5.17
C ARG A 44 12.52 -0.29 -4.33
N PHE A 45 12.16 -0.44 -3.05
CA PHE A 45 11.85 0.71 -2.20
C PHE A 45 13.09 1.47 -1.72
N THR A 46 14.20 0.78 -1.47
CA THR A 46 15.48 1.45 -1.15
C THR A 46 15.94 2.32 -2.32
N VAL A 47 15.95 1.77 -3.54
CA VAL A 47 16.33 2.52 -4.75
C VAL A 47 15.36 3.68 -5.00
N ALA A 48 14.05 3.46 -4.89
CA ALA A 48 13.07 4.54 -5.03
C ALA A 48 13.26 5.65 -4.00
N GLY A 49 13.54 5.30 -2.73
CA GLY A 49 13.84 6.26 -1.67
C GLY A 49 15.07 7.11 -1.97
N LEU A 50 16.16 6.48 -2.43
CA LEU A 50 17.38 7.18 -2.83
C LEU A 50 17.15 8.11 -4.03
N LEU A 51 16.41 7.67 -5.05
CA LEU A 51 16.05 8.50 -6.20
C LEU A 51 15.22 9.72 -5.77
N ILE A 52 14.22 9.52 -4.91
CA ILE A 52 13.38 10.60 -4.40
C ILE A 52 14.19 11.60 -3.56
N PHE A 53 15.14 11.12 -2.75
CA PHE A 53 16.06 12.01 -2.03
C PHE A 53 16.96 12.79 -2.98
N GLY A 54 17.47 12.17 -4.04
CA GLY A 54 18.23 12.85 -5.09
C GLY A 54 17.43 13.95 -5.77
N ILE A 55 16.17 13.66 -6.15
CA ILE A 55 15.25 14.64 -6.72
C ILE A 55 15.00 15.79 -5.73
N ALA A 56 14.74 15.48 -4.46
CA ALA A 56 14.53 16.50 -3.44
C ALA A 56 15.75 17.42 -3.27
N ALA A 57 16.96 16.85 -3.29
CA ALA A 57 18.21 17.62 -3.21
C ALA A 57 18.41 18.52 -4.44
N ILE A 58 18.18 18.01 -5.66
CA ILE A 58 18.27 18.78 -6.91
C ILE A 58 17.27 19.95 -6.91
N LEU A 59 16.07 19.74 -6.37
CA LEU A 59 15.03 20.77 -6.22
C LEU A 59 15.28 21.73 -5.05
N GLY A 60 16.44 21.68 -4.40
CA GLY A 60 16.82 22.53 -3.27
C GLY A 60 15.95 22.34 -2.04
N LYS A 61 15.33 21.17 -1.85
CA LYS A 61 14.49 20.88 -0.68
C LYS A 61 15.36 20.42 0.49
N SER A 62 15.14 21.02 1.65
CA SER A 62 15.78 20.56 2.89
C SER A 62 15.33 19.14 3.23
N LEU A 63 16.29 18.23 3.38
CA LEU A 63 16.03 16.86 3.85
C LEU A 63 15.93 16.77 5.38
N ARG A 64 16.15 17.88 6.10
CA ARG A 64 16.13 17.88 7.57
C ARG A 64 14.71 17.68 8.07
N ILE A 65 14.53 16.69 8.94
CA ILE A 65 13.27 16.37 9.62
C ILE A 65 13.50 16.28 11.13
N THR A 66 12.43 16.47 11.91
CA THR A 66 12.51 16.32 13.37
C THR A 66 12.62 14.85 13.77
N LYS A 67 13.12 14.54 14.97
CA LYS A 67 13.13 13.16 15.49
C LYS A 67 11.73 12.55 15.53
N LYS A 68 10.71 13.35 15.83
CA LYS A 68 9.30 12.94 15.83
C LYS A 68 8.85 12.57 14.41
N GLN A 69 9.14 13.41 13.43
CA GLN A 69 8.84 13.13 12.02
C GLN A 69 9.57 11.89 11.53
N LEU A 70 10.84 11.71 11.91
CA LEU A 70 11.60 10.50 11.59
C LEU A 70 10.90 9.24 12.13
N GLY A 71 10.56 9.22 13.41
CA GLY A 71 9.81 8.11 14.02
C GLY A 71 8.48 7.82 13.30
N ASN A 72 7.73 8.87 12.94
CA ASN A 72 6.47 8.72 12.21
C ASN A 72 6.69 8.16 10.78
N THR A 73 7.71 8.63 10.06
CA THR A 73 8.04 8.12 8.72
C THR A 73 8.55 6.69 8.75
N ILE A 74 9.28 6.29 9.79
CA ILE A 74 9.72 4.91 10.02
C ILE A 74 8.50 4.01 10.25
N LEU A 75 7.59 4.41 11.14
CA LEU A 75 6.38 3.65 11.43
C LEU A 75 5.50 3.48 10.19
N VAL A 76 5.27 4.56 9.44
CA VAL A 76 4.46 4.49 8.22
C VAL A 76 5.17 3.73 7.11
N GLY A 77 6.48 3.91 6.94
CA GLY A 77 7.28 3.11 6.02
C GLY A 77 7.18 1.62 6.33
N PHE A 78 7.23 1.23 7.61
CA PHE A 78 6.99 -0.13 8.05
C PHE A 78 5.57 -0.60 7.70
N LEU A 79 4.53 0.12 8.13
CA LEU A 79 3.14 -0.29 7.93
C LEU A 79 2.77 -0.39 6.45
N PHE A 80 3.21 0.57 5.63
CA PHE A 80 2.86 0.64 4.22
C PHE A 80 3.73 -0.22 3.33
N LEU A 81 5.03 -0.21 3.55
CA LEU A 81 5.98 -0.77 2.59
C LEU A 81 6.54 -2.09 3.08
N SER A 82 7.06 -2.15 4.31
CA SER A 82 7.68 -3.38 4.82
C SER A 82 6.66 -4.45 5.13
N PHE A 83 5.70 -4.16 6.01
CA PHE A 83 4.64 -5.07 6.35
C PHE A 83 3.60 -5.09 5.24
N GLY A 84 2.96 -3.96 4.93
CA GLY A 84 1.88 -3.92 3.94
C GLY A 84 2.28 -4.46 2.57
N ASN A 85 3.19 -3.77 1.86
CA ASN A 85 3.57 -4.22 0.54
C ASN A 85 4.43 -5.49 0.53
N GLY A 86 5.38 -5.64 1.47
CA GLY A 86 6.21 -6.83 1.57
C GLY A 86 5.42 -8.11 1.80
N VAL A 87 4.46 -8.10 2.72
CA VAL A 87 3.58 -9.26 2.99
C VAL A 87 2.69 -9.54 1.78
N VAL A 88 2.19 -8.53 1.07
CA VAL A 88 1.44 -8.74 -0.19
C VAL A 88 2.33 -9.41 -1.25
N VAL A 89 3.56 -8.93 -1.43
CA VAL A 89 4.51 -9.54 -2.38
C VAL A 89 4.81 -10.99 -2.00
N TRP A 90 4.96 -11.28 -0.71
CA TRP A 90 5.12 -12.65 -0.23
C TRP A 90 3.86 -13.51 -0.45
N ALA A 91 2.66 -12.95 -0.22
CA ALA A 91 1.39 -13.64 -0.42
C ALA A 91 1.18 -14.09 -1.87
N LEU A 92 1.77 -13.38 -2.84
CA LEU A 92 1.73 -13.77 -4.26
C LEU A 92 2.42 -15.12 -4.53
N LYS A 93 3.16 -15.70 -3.58
CA LYS A 93 3.61 -17.10 -3.67
C LYS A 93 2.46 -18.11 -3.51
N TYR A 94 1.39 -17.72 -2.81
CA TYR A 94 0.29 -18.59 -2.43
C TYR A 94 -1.02 -18.28 -3.16
N VAL A 95 -1.17 -17.07 -3.72
CA VAL A 95 -2.35 -16.65 -4.48
C VAL A 95 -1.98 -15.97 -5.79
N ASP A 96 -2.92 -15.95 -6.74
CA ASP A 96 -2.73 -15.26 -8.02
C ASP A 96 -2.84 -13.73 -7.89
N SER A 97 -2.18 -13.00 -8.79
CA SER A 97 -2.19 -11.53 -8.80
C SER A 97 -3.58 -10.95 -9.01
N ASN A 98 -4.44 -11.62 -9.80
CA ASN A 98 -5.83 -11.20 -9.99
C ASN A 98 -6.63 -11.32 -8.69
N PHE A 99 -6.45 -12.44 -7.97
CA PHE A 99 -7.09 -12.64 -6.67
C PHE A 99 -6.62 -11.60 -5.65
N ALA A 100 -5.30 -11.38 -5.56
CA ALA A 100 -4.73 -10.38 -4.64
C ALA A 100 -5.25 -8.96 -4.95
N ALA A 101 -5.31 -8.56 -6.22
CA ALA A 101 -5.84 -7.26 -6.62
C ALA A 101 -7.31 -7.10 -6.25
N LEU A 102 -8.10 -8.17 -6.39
CA LEU A 102 -9.50 -8.19 -6.04
C LEU A 102 -9.73 -8.10 -4.53
N GLU A 103 -8.98 -8.85 -3.73
CA GLU A 103 -9.03 -8.74 -2.26
C GLU A 103 -8.66 -7.33 -1.79
N ILE A 104 -7.56 -6.78 -2.31
CA ILE A 104 -7.10 -5.42 -1.99
C ILE A 104 -8.10 -4.35 -2.45
N SER A 105 -8.95 -4.62 -3.45
CA SER A 105 -10.01 -3.67 -3.85
C SER A 105 -11.01 -3.38 -2.72
N ALA A 106 -11.10 -4.26 -1.71
CA ALA A 106 -11.86 -4.04 -0.48
C ALA A 106 -11.16 -3.12 0.54
N GLN A 107 -9.96 -2.59 0.26
CA GLN A 107 -9.24 -1.69 1.16
C GLN A 107 -10.09 -0.52 1.69
N PRO A 108 -10.95 0.15 0.90
CA PRO A 108 -11.82 1.21 1.41
C PRO A 108 -12.76 0.73 2.54
N LEU A 109 -13.21 -0.53 2.47
CA LEU A 109 -14.08 -1.14 3.48
C LEU A 109 -13.33 -1.30 4.80
N ILE A 110 -12.09 -1.78 4.74
CA ILE A 110 -11.22 -1.94 5.91
C ILE A 110 -10.91 -0.58 6.56
N VAL A 111 -10.64 0.45 5.75
CA VAL A 111 -10.43 1.82 6.24
C VAL A 111 -11.68 2.35 6.96
N LEU A 112 -12.87 2.19 6.36
CA LEU A 112 -14.14 2.61 6.97
C LEU A 112 -14.41 1.89 8.29
N LEU A 113 -14.18 0.58 8.33
CA LEU A 113 -14.33 -0.23 9.54
C LEU A 113 -13.35 0.25 10.64
N MET A 114 -12.09 0.49 10.30
CA MET A 114 -11.12 1.03 11.25
C MET A 114 -11.46 2.45 11.73
N MET A 115 -12.02 3.30 10.86
CA MET A 115 -12.51 4.63 11.27
C MET A 115 -13.64 4.52 12.29
N TRP A 116 -14.55 3.57 12.11
CA TRP A 116 -15.61 3.32 13.06
C TRP A 116 -15.08 2.79 14.39
N ILE A 117 -14.25 1.74 14.37
CA ILE A 117 -13.70 1.11 15.59
C ILE A 117 -12.76 2.03 16.36
N LEU A 118 -11.80 2.67 15.67
CA LEU A 118 -10.72 3.43 16.32
C LEU A 118 -11.05 4.91 16.53
N GLN A 119 -12.00 5.47 15.77
CA GLN A 119 -12.33 6.90 15.83
C GLN A 119 -13.80 7.17 16.20
N GLY A 120 -14.62 6.14 16.39
CA GLY A 120 -16.04 6.28 16.73
C GLY A 120 -16.87 6.95 15.64
N LYS A 121 -16.36 7.06 14.41
CA LYS A 121 -17.08 7.70 13.31
C LYS A 121 -18.23 6.82 12.84
N LYS A 122 -19.45 7.36 12.84
CA LYS A 122 -20.63 6.65 12.33
C LYS A 122 -20.44 6.31 10.84
N ILE A 123 -20.66 5.06 10.49
CA ILE A 123 -20.66 4.60 9.10
C ILE A 123 -21.94 5.09 8.44
N GLN A 124 -21.82 5.77 7.30
CA GLN A 124 -23.00 6.21 6.53
C GLN A 124 -23.71 5.01 5.92
N SER A 125 -25.05 5.05 5.82
CA SER A 125 -25.83 3.95 5.22
C SER A 125 -25.43 3.65 3.78
N SER A 126 -25.02 4.66 3.01
CA SER A 126 -24.45 4.50 1.66
C SER A 126 -23.15 3.70 1.65
N SER A 127 -22.30 3.88 2.66
CA SER A 127 -21.08 3.10 2.84
C SER A 127 -21.39 1.64 3.09
N ILE A 128 -22.42 1.34 3.91
CA ILE A 128 -22.88 -0.04 4.19
C ILE A 128 -23.27 -0.74 2.88
N VAL A 129 -24.08 -0.08 2.05
CA VAL A 129 -24.46 -0.60 0.72
C VAL A 129 -23.22 -0.85 -0.15
N GLY A 130 -22.25 0.08 -0.15
CA GLY A 130 -20.97 -0.10 -0.83
C GLY A 130 -20.16 -1.30 -0.32
N ILE A 131 -20.18 -1.58 0.99
CA ILE A 131 -19.54 -2.78 1.58
C ILE A 131 -20.20 -4.04 1.02
N PHE A 132 -21.52 -4.14 1.07
CA PHE A 132 -22.25 -5.30 0.56
C PHE A 132 -22.01 -5.53 -0.92
N LEU A 133 -22.08 -4.47 -1.74
CA LEU A 133 -21.81 -4.56 -3.17
C LEU A 133 -20.35 -4.96 -3.46
N GLY A 134 -19.38 -4.45 -2.68
CA GLY A 134 -17.98 -4.82 -2.80
C GLY A 134 -17.72 -6.28 -2.46
N VAL A 135 -18.28 -6.78 -1.34
CA VAL A 135 -18.19 -8.19 -0.94
C VAL A 135 -18.86 -9.09 -1.98
N LEU A 136 -20.02 -8.71 -2.50
CA LEU A 136 -20.71 -9.46 -3.55
C LEU A 136 -19.89 -9.48 -4.85
N GLY A 137 -19.33 -8.34 -5.27
CA GLY A 137 -18.47 -8.24 -6.44
C GLY A 137 -17.22 -9.13 -6.32
N MET A 138 -16.57 -9.14 -5.15
CA MET A 138 -15.47 -10.07 -4.87
C MET A 138 -15.91 -11.53 -4.98
N TYR A 139 -17.02 -11.89 -4.33
CA TYR A 139 -17.55 -13.26 -4.38
C TYR A 139 -17.82 -13.73 -5.82
N LEU A 140 -18.38 -12.85 -6.67
CA LEU A 140 -18.70 -13.17 -8.06
C LEU A 140 -17.47 -13.27 -8.97
N LEU A 141 -16.41 -12.51 -8.68
CA LEU A 141 -15.19 -12.48 -9.49
C LEU A 141 -14.17 -13.57 -9.10
N ILE A 142 -14.25 -14.10 -7.87
CA ILE A 142 -13.37 -15.16 -7.37
C ILE A 142 -13.87 -16.52 -7.85
N ASN A 143 -13.05 -17.25 -8.61
CA ASN A 143 -13.27 -18.68 -8.82
C ASN A 143 -12.90 -19.45 -7.54
N GLN A 144 -13.91 -19.73 -6.71
CA GLN A 144 -13.71 -20.36 -5.41
C GLN A 144 -13.02 -21.72 -5.48
N LYS A 145 -13.31 -22.51 -6.52
CA LYS A 145 -12.71 -23.85 -6.67
C LYS A 145 -11.22 -23.76 -6.94
N ALA A 146 -10.81 -22.88 -7.86
CA ALA A 146 -9.39 -22.67 -8.19
C ALA A 146 -8.57 -22.19 -6.98
N VAL A 147 -9.18 -21.36 -6.12
CA VAL A 147 -8.52 -20.88 -4.88
C VAL A 147 -8.42 -21.98 -3.83
N LEU A 148 -9.48 -22.78 -3.65
CA LEU A 148 -9.50 -23.85 -2.64
C LEU A 148 -8.60 -25.05 -3.01
N GLU A 149 -8.30 -25.24 -4.29
CA GLU A 149 -7.38 -26.27 -4.78
C GLU A 149 -5.89 -25.86 -4.68
N GLN A 150 -5.60 -24.57 -4.53
CA GLN A 150 -4.22 -24.07 -4.42
C GLN A 150 -3.70 -24.25 -2.99
N GLU A 151 -2.56 -24.93 -2.87
CA GLU A 151 -1.93 -25.21 -1.58
C GLU A 151 -1.60 -23.91 -0.85
N ASN A 152 -1.97 -23.83 0.44
CA ASN A 152 -1.75 -22.66 1.29
C ASN A 152 -2.46 -21.36 0.83
N ALA A 153 -3.48 -21.42 -0.02
CA ALA A 153 -4.25 -20.23 -0.45
C ALA A 153 -4.84 -19.45 0.74
N LEU A 154 -5.35 -20.14 1.76
CA LEU A 154 -5.87 -19.49 2.99
C LEU A 154 -4.80 -18.69 3.75
N LEU A 155 -3.55 -19.14 3.71
CA LEU A 155 -2.43 -18.39 4.29
C LEU A 155 -2.20 -17.10 3.50
N GLY A 156 -2.16 -17.17 2.16
CA GLY A 156 -2.02 -16.00 1.29
C GLY A 156 -3.15 -14.98 1.48
N ILE A 157 -4.39 -15.43 1.60
CA ILE A 157 -5.55 -14.59 1.93
C ILE A 157 -5.35 -13.90 3.28
N GLY A 158 -5.03 -14.66 4.32
CA GLY A 158 -4.78 -14.11 5.66
C GLY A 158 -3.64 -13.08 5.67
N MET A 159 -2.59 -13.31 4.87
CA MET A 159 -1.47 -12.40 4.70
C MET A 159 -1.91 -11.07 4.05
N ILE A 160 -2.66 -11.11 2.95
CA ILE A 160 -3.15 -9.91 2.27
C ILE A 160 -4.10 -9.14 3.18
N PHE A 161 -5.04 -9.82 3.83
CA PHE A 161 -5.94 -9.20 4.79
C PHE A 161 -5.18 -8.50 5.93
N SER A 162 -4.13 -9.13 6.47
CA SER A 162 -3.29 -8.50 7.51
C SER A 162 -2.58 -7.24 7.00
N ALA A 163 -2.08 -7.25 5.76
CA ALA A 163 -1.48 -6.09 5.12
C ALA A 163 -2.49 -4.95 4.93
N MET A 164 -3.74 -5.28 4.55
CA MET A 164 -4.83 -4.30 4.42
C MET A 164 -5.15 -3.60 5.75
N LEU A 165 -5.12 -4.35 6.87
CA LEU A 165 -5.27 -3.78 8.21
C LEU A 165 -4.13 -2.80 8.53
N ALA A 166 -2.88 -3.16 8.23
CA ALA A 166 -1.73 -2.27 8.43
C ALA A 166 -1.82 -1.00 7.57
N TRP A 167 -2.24 -1.13 6.30
CA TRP A 167 -2.51 0.01 5.42
C TRP A 167 -3.64 0.90 5.92
N ALA A 168 -4.72 0.31 6.43
CA ALA A 168 -5.83 1.06 6.97
C ALA A 168 -5.39 1.85 8.21
N TYR A 169 -4.72 1.19 9.16
CA TYR A 169 -4.22 1.84 10.37
C TYR A 169 -3.23 2.95 10.04
N GLY A 170 -2.24 2.68 9.18
CA GLY A 170 -1.26 3.66 8.75
C GLY A 170 -1.91 4.87 8.06
N SER A 171 -2.96 4.67 7.28
CA SER A 171 -3.70 5.76 6.63
C SER A 171 -4.39 6.68 7.64
N LEU A 172 -4.97 6.10 8.69
CA LEU A 172 -5.59 6.87 9.78
C LEU A 172 -4.55 7.59 10.63
N PHE A 173 -3.39 6.97 10.85
CA PHE A 173 -2.28 7.55 11.57
C PHE A 173 -1.67 8.75 10.81
N VAL A 174 -1.48 8.61 9.49
CA VAL A 174 -0.96 9.69 8.62
C VAL A 174 -1.83 10.94 8.70
N GLY A 175 -3.15 10.79 8.78
CA GLY A 175 -4.08 11.93 8.87
C GLY A 175 -4.01 12.73 10.18
N ARG A 176 -3.29 12.26 11.21
CA ARG A 176 -3.23 12.90 12.54
C ARG A 176 -1.82 13.22 13.02
N ALA A 177 -0.81 12.49 12.55
CA ALA A 177 0.56 12.64 13.02
C ALA A 177 1.33 13.73 12.26
N ASP A 178 2.42 14.20 12.85
CA ASP A 178 3.29 15.24 12.28
C ASP A 178 4.27 14.62 11.28
N PHE A 179 4.17 15.05 10.02
CA PHE A 179 5.02 14.60 8.92
C PHE A 179 5.76 15.77 8.26
N PRO A 180 6.87 15.49 7.55
CA PRO A 180 7.51 16.49 6.71
C PRO A 180 6.51 17.08 5.71
N LYS A 181 6.41 18.41 5.66
CA LYS A 181 5.46 19.11 4.77
C LYS A 181 5.74 18.87 3.29
N ASN A 182 6.98 18.57 2.93
CA ASN A 182 7.37 18.30 1.56
C ASN A 182 7.14 16.83 1.21
N PHE A 183 6.36 16.58 0.15
CA PHE A 183 5.99 15.23 -0.28
C PHE A 183 7.19 14.37 -0.70
N PHE A 184 8.20 14.94 -1.37
CA PHE A 184 9.41 14.19 -1.74
C PHE A 184 10.18 13.76 -0.50
N VAL A 185 10.40 14.67 0.45
CA VAL A 185 11.11 14.34 1.70
C VAL A 185 10.34 13.28 2.50
N ASN A 186 9.04 13.46 2.68
CA ASN A 186 8.21 12.51 3.42
C ASN A 186 8.24 11.11 2.77
N THR A 187 8.00 11.04 1.47
CA THR A 187 7.98 9.77 0.72
C THR A 187 9.35 9.12 0.67
N GLY A 188 10.42 9.91 0.50
CA GLY A 188 11.80 9.43 0.49
C GLY A 188 12.17 8.71 1.79
N TYR A 189 11.86 9.31 2.94
CA TYR A 189 12.10 8.68 4.25
C TYR A 189 11.28 7.40 4.44
N GLN A 190 9.99 7.41 4.08
CA GLN A 190 9.16 6.21 4.18
C GLN A 190 9.69 5.07 3.30
N MET A 191 10.00 5.36 2.02
CA MET A 191 10.51 4.39 1.06
C MET A 191 11.87 3.84 1.44
N PHE A 192 12.81 4.71 1.82
CA PHE A 192 14.14 4.29 2.20
C PHE A 192 14.13 3.44 3.47
N MET A 193 13.46 3.89 4.54
CA MET A 193 13.41 3.13 5.80
C MET A 193 12.64 1.83 5.64
N GLY A 194 11.51 1.85 4.91
CA GLY A 194 10.73 0.64 4.63
C GLY A 194 11.50 -0.37 3.76
N GLY A 195 12.26 0.12 2.77
CA GLY A 195 13.14 -0.69 1.94
C GLY A 195 14.30 -1.33 2.71
N LEU A 196 14.94 -0.59 3.62
CA LEU A 196 15.99 -1.14 4.49
C LEU A 196 15.46 -2.24 5.40
N MET A 197 14.30 -2.04 6.02
CA MET A 197 13.68 -3.07 6.88
C MET A 197 13.36 -4.34 6.09
N LEU A 198 12.88 -4.22 4.85
CA LEU A 198 12.66 -5.36 3.97
C LEU A 198 13.97 -6.07 3.62
N GLY A 199 15.02 -5.30 3.32
CA GLY A 199 16.37 -5.82 3.10
C GLY A 199 16.90 -6.64 4.30
N LEU A 200 16.58 -6.22 5.52
CA LEU A 200 16.95 -6.95 6.75
C LEU A 200 16.14 -8.23 6.98
N MET A 201 14.95 -8.34 6.39
CA MET A 201 14.08 -9.53 6.46
C MET A 201 14.33 -10.52 5.31
N SER A 202 15.21 -10.18 4.37
CA SER A 202 15.45 -10.89 3.10
C SER A 202 16.23 -12.18 3.25
#